data_AF-A0A6B1HIK0-F1
#
_entry.id   AF-A0A6B1HIK0-F1
#
_cell.length_a   1.000
_cell.length_b   1.000
_cell.length_c   1.000
_cell.angle_alpha   90.00
_cell.angle_beta   90.00
_cell.angle_gamma   90.00
#
_symmetry.space_group_name_H-M   'P 1'
#
loop_
_entity.id
_entity.type
_entity.pdbx_description
1 polymer ?
#
loop_
_entity_poly.entity_id
_entity_poly.type
_entity_poly.pdbx_seq_one_letter_code
_entity_poly.pdbx_strand_id
1 'polypeptide(L)'
;MSLELLGGRILAPWFGSSIYVWGSIITVFMLSLSVGYLLGGWLSLHSPSLAKFGCIFLIAAAILVPVVYLAQPVMTWVFSKVEDPRYGSLAASLALFVAPTVVLGAISPYSVRLLVRRKEESGKVAGTLYFVSTLGSALGTLATSFYFVLWFEMDTIVGVLAGTLLALGALGVGCRRLDRDA
;
A
#
# COMPACT_ATOMS: atom_id res chain seq x y z
N MET A 1 -2.72 -5.03 2.10
CA MET A 1 -4.07 -5.29 2.62
C MET A 1 -4.28 -4.75 4.03
N SER A 2 -3.28 -4.72 4.93
CA SER A 2 -3.44 -4.12 6.27
C SER A 2 -4.01 -2.69 6.24
N LEU A 3 -3.43 -1.79 5.43
CA LEU A 3 -3.94 -0.41 5.29
C LEU A 3 -5.41 -0.33 4.85
N GLU A 4 -5.85 -1.26 4.00
CA GLU A 4 -7.24 -1.34 3.52
C GLU A 4 -8.21 -1.64 4.67
N LEU A 5 -7.86 -2.63 5.52
CA LEU A 5 -8.62 -2.91 6.74
C LEU A 5 -8.63 -1.72 7.71
N LEU A 6 -7.48 -1.07 7.86
CA LEU A 6 -7.39 0.11 8.72
C LEU A 6 -8.27 1.25 8.18
N GLY A 7 -8.38 1.39 6.86
CA GLY A 7 -9.29 2.34 6.22
C GLY A 7 -10.73 2.19 6.71
N GLY A 8 -11.23 0.95 6.85
CA GLY A 8 -12.56 0.69 7.42
C GLY A 8 -12.73 1.27 8.83
N ARG A 9 -11.73 1.09 9.69
CA ARG A 9 -11.75 1.61 11.07
C ARG A 9 -11.51 3.13 11.14
N ILE A 10 -10.80 3.73 10.18
CA ILE A 10 -10.63 5.20 10.05
C ILE A 10 -11.96 5.85 9.64
N LEU A 11 -12.70 5.24 8.71
CA LEU A 11 -13.95 5.80 8.19
C LEU A 11 -15.16 5.50 9.09
N ALA A 12 -15.14 4.41 9.86
CA ALA A 12 -16.28 3.95 10.66
C ALA A 12 -16.85 5.00 11.64
N PRO A 13 -16.06 5.81 12.37
CA PRO A 13 -16.59 6.82 13.27
C PRO A 13 -17.41 7.92 12.57
N TRP A 14 -17.21 8.11 11.27
CA TRP A 14 -17.83 9.18 10.48
C TRP A 14 -18.99 8.68 9.64
N PHE A 15 -18.78 7.58 8.90
CA PHE A 15 -19.75 7.07 7.92
C PHE A 15 -20.37 5.72 8.32
N GLY A 16 -19.98 5.17 9.46
CA GLY A 16 -20.39 3.84 9.92
C GLY A 16 -19.71 2.69 9.16
N SER A 17 -20.24 1.48 9.33
CA SER A 17 -19.67 0.23 8.77
C SER A 17 -20.58 -0.43 7.73
N SER A 18 -21.32 0.38 6.96
CA SER A 18 -22.28 -0.13 5.97
C SER A 18 -21.59 -0.75 4.75
N ILE A 19 -22.36 -1.49 3.93
CA ILE A 19 -21.87 -2.06 2.66
C ILE A 19 -21.37 -0.98 1.69
N TYR A 20 -21.89 0.24 1.78
CA TYR A 20 -21.46 1.36 0.95
C TYR A 20 -20.04 1.84 1.28
N VAL A 21 -19.71 1.87 2.58
CA VAL A 21 -18.38 2.27 3.06
C VAL A 21 -17.34 1.24 2.66
N TRP A 22 -17.60 -0.04 2.89
CA TRP A 22 -16.71 -1.12 2.46
C TRP A 22 -16.59 -1.20 0.94
N GLY A 23 -17.70 -1.04 0.20
CA GLY A 23 -17.69 -0.99 -1.26
C GLY A 23 -16.81 0.14 -1.80
N SER A 24 -16.83 1.31 -1.14
CA SER A 24 -15.97 2.45 -1.48
C SER A 24 -14.49 2.14 -1.25
N ILE A 25 -14.15 1.60 -0.09
CA ILE A 25 -12.76 1.24 0.26
C ILE A 25 -12.21 0.24 -0.75
N ILE A 26 -12.91 -0.88 -0.97
CA ILE A 26 -12.47 -1.94 -1.88
C ILE A 26 -12.28 -1.36 -3.30
N THR A 27 -13.25 -0.57 -3.78
CA THR A 27 -13.19 0.02 -5.13
C THR A 27 -11.97 0.94 -5.27
N VAL A 28 -11.73 1.82 -4.30
CA VAL A 28 -10.58 2.73 -4.33
C VAL A 28 -9.26 1.96 -4.28
N PHE A 29 -9.16 0.95 -3.43
CA PHE A 29 -7.95 0.14 -3.33
C PHE A 29 -7.69 -0.65 -4.61
N MET A 30 -8.71 -1.33 -5.18
CA MET A 30 -8.56 -2.10 -6.42
C MET A 30 -8.17 -1.21 -7.61
N LEU A 31 -8.80 -0.04 -7.76
CA LEU A 31 -8.46 0.90 -8.83
C LEU A 31 -7.05 1.46 -8.65
N SER A 32 -6.70 1.88 -7.43
CA SER A 32 -5.37 2.42 -7.11
C SER A 32 -4.28 1.38 -7.32
N LEU A 33 -4.50 0.13 -6.91
CA LEU A 33 -3.58 -0.98 -7.17
C LEU A 33 -3.44 -1.23 -8.67
N SER A 34 -4.53 -1.21 -9.44
CA SER A 34 -4.50 -1.39 -10.89
C SER A 34 -3.65 -0.33 -11.58
N VAL A 35 -3.80 0.93 -11.18
CA VAL A 35 -2.94 2.04 -11.65
C VAL A 35 -1.49 1.81 -11.22
N GLY A 36 -1.27 1.42 -9.96
CA GLY A 36 0.05 1.06 -9.44
C GLY A 36 0.72 -0.07 -10.23
N TYR A 37 -0.03 -1.10 -10.63
CA TYR A 37 0.47 -2.20 -11.44
C TYR A 37 0.95 -1.73 -12.80
N LEU A 38 0.19 -0.84 -13.44
CA LEU A 38 0.56 -0.24 -14.73
C LEU A 38 1.84 0.61 -14.59
N LEU A 39 1.87 1.49 -13.58
CA LEU A 39 3.01 2.38 -13.34
C LEU A 39 4.27 1.62 -12.94
N GLY A 40 4.16 0.61 -12.08
CA GLY A 40 5.28 -0.23 -11.67
C GLY A 40 5.83 -1.05 -12.83
N GLY A 41 4.94 -1.60 -13.68
CA GLY A 41 5.32 -2.29 -14.90
C GLY A 41 6.09 -1.36 -15.85
N TRP A 42 5.55 -0.16 -16.10
CA TRP A 42 6.20 0.84 -16.94
C TRP A 42 7.55 1.32 -16.39
N LEU A 43 7.63 1.61 -15.08
CA LEU A 43 8.86 2.05 -14.42
C LEU A 43 9.95 0.97 -14.47
N SER A 44 9.54 -0.30 -14.47
CA SER A 44 10.46 -1.45 -14.55
C SER A 44 11.15 -1.60 -15.93
N LEU A 45 10.64 -0.95 -16.97
CA LEU A 45 11.26 -0.97 -18.31
C LEU A 45 12.47 -0.04 -18.41
N HIS A 46 12.54 0.99 -17.57
CA HIS A 46 13.52 2.06 -17.64
C HIS A 46 14.74 1.77 -16.75
N SER A 47 15.59 0.83 -17.16
CA SER A 47 16.81 0.39 -16.44
C SER A 47 16.50 -0.02 -14.98
N PRO A 48 15.85 -1.18 -14.79
CA PRO A 48 15.45 -1.64 -13.47
C PRO A 48 16.66 -1.88 -12.57
N SER A 49 16.57 -1.47 -11.30
CA SER A 49 17.65 -1.65 -10.32
C SER A 49 17.11 -1.77 -8.90
N LEU A 50 17.87 -2.44 -8.02
CA LEU A 50 17.52 -2.57 -6.60
C LEU A 50 17.42 -1.21 -5.89
N ALA A 51 18.21 -0.21 -6.29
CA ALA A 51 18.11 1.12 -5.69
C ALA A 51 16.80 1.83 -6.06
N LYS A 52 16.37 1.76 -7.32
CA LYS A 52 15.06 2.30 -7.74
C LYS A 52 13.92 1.58 -7.05
N PHE A 53 14.04 0.26 -6.87
CA PHE A 53 13.10 -0.52 -6.08
C PHE A 53 13.05 -0.04 -4.63
N GLY A 54 14.20 0.13 -3.97
CA GLY A 54 14.29 0.69 -2.62
C GLY A 54 13.65 2.08 -2.52
N CYS A 55 13.84 2.94 -3.54
CA CYS A 55 13.17 4.24 -3.59
C CYS A 55 11.64 4.13 -3.62
N ILE A 56 11.06 3.12 -4.29
CA ILE A 56 9.59 2.89 -4.27
C ILE A 56 9.11 2.64 -2.84
N PHE A 57 9.84 1.84 -2.05
CA PHE A 57 9.52 1.59 -0.64
C PHE A 57 9.66 2.84 0.22
N LEU A 58 10.72 3.64 0.01
CA LEU A 58 10.91 4.90 0.73
C LEU A 58 9.79 5.90 0.42
N ILE A 59 9.39 6.03 -0.85
CA ILE A 59 8.28 6.88 -1.27
C ILE A 59 6.97 6.37 -0.67
N ALA A 60 6.73 5.05 -0.69
CA ALA A 60 5.55 4.45 -0.09
C ALA A 60 5.47 4.78 1.41
N ALA A 61 6.57 4.65 2.14
CA ALA A 61 6.62 5.00 3.55
C ALA A 61 6.38 6.50 3.79
N ALA A 62 7.03 7.37 3.01
CA ALA A 62 6.90 8.82 3.13
C ALA A 62 5.47 9.30 2.88
N ILE A 63 4.74 8.65 1.97
CA ILE A 63 3.33 8.97 1.67
C ILE A 63 2.38 8.33 2.69
N LEU A 64 2.76 7.20 3.28
CA LEU A 64 1.93 6.50 4.27
C LEU A 64 1.86 7.25 5.60
N VAL A 65 2.97 7.84 6.07
CA VAL A 65 3.03 8.55 7.36
C VAL A 65 2.02 9.71 7.45
N PRO A 66 1.90 10.62 6.45
CA PRO A 66 0.90 11.68 6.46
C PRO A 66 -0.54 11.20 6.60
N VAL A 67 -0.88 9.96 6.19
CA VAL A 67 -2.25 9.45 6.29
C VAL A 67 -2.75 9.48 7.73
N VAL A 68 -1.90 9.21 8.73
CA VAL A 68 -2.28 9.25 10.16
C VAL A 68 -2.69 10.65 10.57
N TYR A 69 -1.90 11.65 10.19
CA TYR A 69 -2.12 13.05 10.57
C TYR A 69 -3.22 13.73 9.73
N LEU A 70 -3.38 13.31 8.48
CA LEU A 70 -4.38 13.85 7.56
C LEU A 70 -5.74 13.17 7.69
N ALA A 71 -5.82 11.97 8.29
CA ALA A 71 -7.09 11.26 8.44
C ALA A 71 -8.17 12.13 9.10
N GLN A 72 -7.91 12.64 10.30
CA GLN A 72 -8.90 13.45 11.03
C GLN A 72 -9.32 14.75 10.30
N PRO A 73 -8.40 15.62 9.83
CA PRO A 73 -8.81 16.85 9.13
C PRO A 73 -9.52 16.55 7.80
N VAL A 74 -9.07 15.55 7.04
CA VAL A 74 -9.73 15.16 5.78
C VAL A 74 -11.12 14.60 6.07
N MET A 75 -11.28 13.71 7.06
CA MET A 75 -12.61 13.19 7.41
C MET A 75 -13.55 14.30 7.88
N THR A 76 -13.08 15.21 8.73
CA THR A 76 -13.88 16.36 9.20
C THR A 76 -14.33 17.23 8.02
N TRP A 77 -13.42 17.54 7.10
CA TRP A 77 -13.72 18.35 5.94
C TRP A 77 -14.71 17.66 4.99
N VAL A 78 -14.47 16.39 4.65
CA VAL A 78 -15.35 15.61 3.76
C VAL A 78 -16.74 15.47 4.38
N PHE A 79 -16.83 15.10 5.66
CA PHE A 79 -18.10 14.91 6.36
C PHE A 79 -18.92 16.20 6.41
N SER A 80 -18.26 17.36 6.62
CA SER A 80 -18.93 18.68 6.60
C SER A 80 -19.53 19.06 5.23
N LYS A 81 -19.12 18.39 4.14
CA LYS A 81 -19.59 18.65 2.78
C LYS A 81 -20.53 17.56 2.28
N VAL A 82 -20.30 16.32 2.68
CA VAL A 82 -21.03 15.14 2.20
C VAL A 82 -21.20 14.17 3.37
N GLU A 83 -22.33 14.29 4.05
CA GLU A 83 -22.70 13.41 5.18
C GLU A 83 -23.20 12.04 4.69
N ASP A 84 -23.71 11.95 3.46
CA ASP A 84 -24.20 10.68 2.89
C ASP A 84 -23.07 9.63 2.87
N PRO A 85 -23.25 8.49 3.57
CA PRO A 85 -22.20 7.49 3.69
C PRO A 85 -21.71 6.90 2.38
N ARG A 86 -22.48 6.94 1.28
CA ARG A 86 -22.08 6.39 -0.03
C ARG A 86 -21.04 7.28 -0.69
N TYR A 87 -21.34 8.58 -0.78
CA TYR A 87 -20.49 9.54 -1.47
C TYR A 87 -19.39 10.07 -0.56
N GLY A 88 -19.69 10.26 0.74
CA GLY A 88 -18.73 10.71 1.74
C GLY A 88 -17.60 9.71 1.94
N SER A 89 -17.91 8.41 2.11
CA SER A 89 -16.88 7.37 2.24
C SER A 89 -16.03 7.21 0.99
N LEU A 90 -16.63 7.38 -0.19
CA LEU A 90 -15.91 7.30 -1.46
C LEU A 90 -14.93 8.47 -1.60
N ALA A 91 -15.39 9.70 -1.36
CA ALA A 91 -14.55 10.89 -1.40
C ALA A 91 -13.41 10.84 -0.36
N ALA A 92 -13.73 10.43 0.87
CA ALA A 92 -12.77 10.20 1.95
C ALA A 92 -11.70 9.17 1.56
N SER A 93 -12.14 8.03 1.02
CA SER A 93 -11.22 6.95 0.60
C SER A 93 -10.32 7.40 -0.55
N LEU A 94 -10.87 8.11 -1.53
CA LEU A 94 -10.10 8.67 -2.65
C LEU A 94 -9.03 9.64 -2.15
N ALA A 95 -9.37 10.53 -1.23
CA ALA A 95 -8.46 11.54 -0.70
C ALA A 95 -7.30 10.93 0.10
N LEU A 96 -7.58 9.90 0.92
CA LEU A 96 -6.58 9.33 1.83
C LEU A 96 -5.76 8.19 1.24
N PHE A 97 -6.38 7.32 0.45
CA PHE A 97 -5.78 6.02 0.15
C PHE A 97 -5.26 5.87 -1.27
N VAL A 98 -5.61 6.75 -2.22
CA VAL A 98 -5.14 6.63 -3.61
C VAL A 98 -3.63 6.73 -3.69
N ALA A 99 -3.04 7.81 -3.18
CA ALA A 99 -1.60 8.05 -3.26
C ALA A 99 -0.75 6.90 -2.67
N PRO A 100 -0.95 6.45 -1.40
CA PRO A 100 -0.16 5.36 -0.86
C PRO A 100 -0.41 4.04 -1.59
N THR A 101 -1.66 3.76 -1.98
CA THR A 101 -2.02 2.47 -2.59
C THR A 101 -1.48 2.34 -4.02
N VAL A 102 -1.46 3.42 -4.81
CA VAL A 102 -0.83 3.43 -6.14
C VAL A 102 0.66 3.09 -6.04
N VAL A 103 1.37 3.71 -5.09
CA VAL A 103 2.81 3.45 -4.92
C VAL A 103 3.07 2.02 -4.44
N LEU A 104 2.27 1.52 -3.49
CA LEU A 104 2.35 0.14 -3.03
C LEU A 104 2.05 -0.86 -4.16
N GLY A 105 1.10 -0.55 -5.05
CA GLY A 105 0.78 -1.38 -6.21
C GLY A 105 1.97 -1.55 -7.16
N ALA A 106 2.84 -0.56 -7.29
CA ALA A 106 4.00 -0.62 -8.18
C ALA A 106 5.05 -1.68 -7.77
N ILE A 107 5.04 -2.14 -6.52
CA ILE A 107 6.03 -3.08 -5.97
C ILE A 107 6.02 -4.43 -6.70
N SER A 108 4.85 -5.02 -6.91
CA SER A 108 4.71 -6.36 -7.52
C SER A 108 5.28 -6.46 -8.94
N PRO A 109 4.84 -5.67 -9.93
CA PRO A 109 5.38 -5.76 -11.29
C PRO A 109 6.86 -5.40 -11.37
N TYR A 110 7.33 -4.45 -10.55
CA TYR A 110 8.75 -4.11 -10.48
C TYR A 110 9.59 -5.27 -9.96
N SER A 111 9.08 -5.99 -8.94
CA SER A 111 9.73 -7.18 -8.38
C SER A 111 9.84 -8.30 -9.42
N VAL A 112 8.77 -8.56 -10.19
CA VAL A 112 8.82 -9.54 -11.29
C VAL A 112 9.94 -9.19 -12.25
N ARG A 113 10.05 -7.93 -12.68
CA ARG A 113 11.08 -7.50 -13.63
C ARG A 113 12.50 -7.68 -13.08
N LEU A 114 12.74 -7.45 -11.80
CA LEU A 114 14.05 -7.65 -11.17
C LEU A 114 14.43 -9.13 -11.03
N LEU A 115 13.44 -9.99 -10.81
CA LEU A 115 13.66 -11.42 -10.55
C LEU A 115 13.74 -12.25 -11.84
N VAL A 116 13.08 -11.82 -12.92
CA VAL A 116 13.11 -12.51 -14.21
C VAL A 116 14.45 -12.28 -14.90
N ARG A 117 15.29 -13.33 -14.94
CA ARG A 117 16.57 -13.33 -15.67
C ARG A 117 16.42 -13.82 -17.12
N ARG A 118 15.52 -14.78 -17.33
CA ARG A 118 15.24 -15.41 -18.62
C ARG A 118 13.74 -15.33 -18.93
N LYS A 119 13.39 -15.11 -20.20
CA LYS A 119 11.99 -14.90 -20.61
C LYS A 119 11.11 -16.11 -20.27
N GLU A 120 11.69 -17.30 -20.34
CA GLU A 120 11.04 -18.60 -20.11
C GLU A 120 10.64 -18.78 -18.63
N GLU A 121 11.32 -18.10 -17.70
CA GLU A 121 11.04 -18.19 -16.26
C GLU A 121 9.99 -17.19 -15.79
N SER A 122 9.55 -16.28 -16.67
CA SER A 122 8.63 -15.18 -16.33
C SER A 122 7.35 -15.65 -15.64
N GLY A 123 6.74 -16.72 -16.16
CA GLY A 123 5.54 -17.32 -15.55
C GLY A 123 5.79 -17.90 -14.16
N LYS A 124 6.92 -18.60 -13.96
CA LYS A 124 7.28 -19.20 -12.66
C LYS A 124 7.56 -18.13 -11.61
N VAL A 125 8.31 -17.09 -11.99
CA VAL A 125 8.65 -15.97 -11.10
C VAL A 125 7.38 -15.19 -10.73
N ALA A 126 6.54 -14.83 -11.70
CA ALA A 126 5.29 -14.13 -11.44
C ALA A 126 4.34 -14.97 -10.56
N GLY A 127 4.19 -16.27 -10.85
CA GLY A 127 3.37 -17.17 -10.05
C GLY A 127 3.85 -17.29 -8.60
N THR A 128 5.16 -17.45 -8.39
CA THR A 128 5.76 -17.49 -7.04
C THR A 128 5.54 -16.18 -6.30
N LEU A 129 5.73 -15.05 -6.98
CA LEU A 129 5.51 -13.74 -6.38
C LEU A 129 4.05 -13.53 -5.99
N TYR A 130 3.09 -13.93 -6.83
CA TYR A 130 1.67 -13.86 -6.49
C TYR A 130 1.31 -14.78 -5.33
N PHE A 131 1.87 -15.98 -5.26
CA PHE A 131 1.68 -16.87 -4.12
C PHE A 131 2.16 -16.23 -2.81
N VAL A 132 3.41 -15.75 -2.76
CA VAL A 132 4.00 -15.11 -1.58
C VAL A 132 3.23 -13.84 -1.21
N SER A 133 2.88 -13.01 -2.19
CA SER A 133 2.13 -11.76 -1.97
C SER A 133 0.73 -12.01 -1.42
N THR A 134 0.01 -13.00 -1.97
CA THR A 134 -1.35 -13.34 -1.54
C THR A 134 -1.34 -13.98 -0.15
N LEU A 135 -0.44 -14.94 0.08
CA LEU A 135 -0.31 -15.59 1.39
C LEU A 135 0.12 -14.58 2.47
N GLY A 136 1.13 -13.75 2.17
CA GLY A 136 1.57 -12.67 3.06
C GLY A 136 0.47 -11.64 3.33
N SER A 137 -0.33 -11.31 2.31
CA SER A 137 -1.49 -10.44 2.47
C SER A 137 -2.57 -11.07 3.36
N ALA A 138 -2.87 -12.36 3.19
CA ALA A 138 -3.85 -13.06 4.03
C ALA A 138 -3.38 -13.11 5.50
N LEU A 139 -2.13 -13.50 5.74
CA LEU A 139 -1.53 -13.53 7.08
C LEU A 139 -1.46 -12.13 7.69
N GLY A 140 -1.04 -11.12 6.93
CA GLY A 140 -0.97 -9.73 7.38
C GLY A 140 -2.36 -9.16 7.70
N THR A 141 -3.36 -9.48 6.89
CA THR A 141 -4.77 -9.12 7.14
C THR A 141 -5.26 -9.74 8.44
N LEU A 142 -5.06 -11.05 8.66
CA LEU A 142 -5.41 -11.73 9.91
C LEU A 142 -4.67 -11.16 11.11
N ALA A 143 -3.35 -10.96 10.99
CA ALA A 143 -2.54 -10.36 12.05
C ALA A 143 -3.06 -8.96 12.41
N THR A 144 -3.41 -8.17 11.40
CA THR A 144 -3.92 -6.80 11.60
C THR A 144 -5.29 -6.83 12.26
N SER A 145 -6.25 -7.58 11.72
CA SER A 145 -7.64 -7.60 12.20
C SER A 145 -7.80 -8.27 13.56
N PHE A 146 -7.06 -9.35 13.84
CA PHE A 146 -7.26 -10.15 15.05
C PHE A 146 -6.34 -9.73 16.19
N TYR A 147 -5.15 -9.19 15.91
CA TYR A 147 -4.16 -8.92 16.94
C TYR A 147 -3.78 -7.45 17.00
N PHE A 148 -3.34 -6.85 15.89
CA PHE A 148 -2.82 -5.48 15.93
C PHE A 148 -3.88 -4.46 16.31
N VAL A 149 -5.09 -4.59 15.76
CA VAL A 149 -6.23 -3.71 16.08
C VAL A 149 -6.64 -3.80 17.56
N LEU A 150 -6.40 -4.94 18.22
CA LEU A 150 -6.68 -5.15 19.65
C LEU A 150 -5.57 -4.62 20.56
N TRP A 151 -4.31 -4.78 20.16
CA TRP A 151 -3.16 -4.46 21.01
C TRP A 151 -2.61 -3.05 20.81
N PHE A 152 -2.83 -2.44 19.64
CA PHE A 152 -2.20 -1.19 19.27
C PHE A 152 -3.22 -0.16 18.78
N GLU A 153 -2.86 1.11 19.00
CA GLU A 153 -3.56 2.24 18.40
C GLU A 153 -3.22 2.37 16.91
N MET A 154 -4.09 3.07 16.18
CA MET A 154 -4.04 3.18 14.72
C MET A 154 -2.73 3.77 14.20
N ASP A 155 -2.30 4.86 14.82
CA ASP A 155 -1.04 5.55 14.58
C ASP A 155 0.16 4.61 14.74
N THR A 156 0.14 3.73 15.75
CA THR A 156 1.21 2.77 16.00
C THR A 156 1.25 1.71 14.91
N ILE A 157 0.10 1.17 14.48
CA ILE A 157 0.05 0.17 13.40
C ILE A 157 0.56 0.78 12.09
N VAL A 158 0.08 1.96 11.72
CA VAL A 158 0.53 2.65 10.50
C VAL A 158 2.01 3.02 10.60
N GLY A 159 2.48 3.44 11.77
CA GLY A 159 3.90 3.71 12.05
C GLY A 159 4.79 2.48 11.86
N VAL A 160 4.37 1.30 12.33
CA VAL A 160 5.08 0.03 12.09
C VAL A 160 5.09 -0.31 10.60
N LEU A 161 3.97 -0.18 9.90
CA LEU A 161 3.91 -0.41 8.45
C LEU A 161 4.85 0.55 7.69
N ALA A 162 4.84 1.84 8.02
CA ALA A 162 5.76 2.80 7.43
C ALA A 162 7.22 2.51 7.78
N GLY A 163 7.51 2.13 9.03
CA GLY A 163 8.85 1.75 9.49
C GLY A 163 9.40 0.53 8.77
N THR A 164 8.58 -0.50 8.56
CA THR A 164 8.98 -1.68 7.77
C THR A 164 9.27 -1.32 6.32
N LEU A 165 8.46 -0.47 5.69
CA LEU A 165 8.73 0.06 4.35
C LEU A 165 10.03 0.87 4.31
N LEU A 166 10.27 1.74 5.29
CA LEU A 166 11.52 2.51 5.39
C LEU A 166 12.74 1.60 5.50
N ALA A 167 12.69 0.59 6.38
CA ALA A 167 13.77 -0.35 6.57
C ALA A 167 14.09 -1.12 5.29
N LEU A 168 13.07 -1.66 4.61
CA LEU A 168 13.23 -2.37 3.34
C LEU A 168 13.75 -1.45 2.22
N GLY A 169 13.26 -0.22 2.17
CA GLY A 169 13.72 0.79 1.21
C GLY A 169 15.19 1.17 1.42
N ALA A 170 15.60 1.40 2.68
CA ALA A 170 16.96 1.69 3.05
C ALA A 170 17.91 0.54 2.72
N LEU A 171 17.51 -0.71 2.99
CA LEU A 171 18.26 -1.90 2.61
C LEU A 171 18.42 -2.01 1.08
N GLY A 172 17.35 -1.81 0.32
CA GLY A 172 17.39 -1.87 -1.15
C GLY A 172 18.31 -0.81 -1.78
N VAL A 173 18.33 0.41 -1.23
CA VAL A 173 19.26 1.47 -1.65
C VAL A 173 20.69 1.19 -1.16
N GLY A 174 20.84 0.68 0.05
CA GLY A 174 22.13 0.35 0.68
C GLY A 174 22.90 -0.74 -0.03
N CYS A 175 22.23 -1.82 -0.47
CA CYS A 175 22.88 -2.91 -1.20
C CYS A 175 23.55 -2.48 -2.51
N ARG A 176 23.11 -1.38 -3.13
CA ARG A 176 23.78 -0.82 -4.32
C ARG A 176 25.17 -0.25 -4.02
N ARG A 177 25.41 0.24 -2.80
CA ARG A 177 26.73 0.78 -2.44
C ARG A 177 27.78 -0.33 -2.38
N LEU A 178 27.40 -1.48 -1.81
CA LEU A 178 28.27 -2.65 -1.70
C LEU A 178 28.66 -3.25 -3.06
N ASP A 179 27.75 -3.30 -4.03
CA ASP A 179 28.02 -3.77 -5.40
C ASP A 179 28.88 -2.80 -6.24
N ARG A 180 29.11 -1.57 -5.76
CA ARG A 180 29.89 -0.54 -6.47
C ARG A 180 31.31 -0.37 -5.90
N ASP A 181 31.53 -0.88 -4.69
CA ASP A 181 32.80 -0.83 -3.95
C ASP A 181 33.56 -2.18 -3.98
N ALA A 182 33.03 -3.19 -4.67
CA ALA A 182 33.64 -4.51 -4.93
C ALA A 182 34.04 -4.65 -6.41
#